data_AF-A0A248LMJ9-F1
#
_entry.id   AF-A0A248LMJ9-F1
#
_cell.length_a   1.000
_cell.length_b   1.000
_cell.length_c   1.000
_cell.angle_alpha   90.00
_cell.angle_beta   90.00
_cell.angle_gamma   90.00
#
_symmetry.space_group_name_H-M   'P 1'
#
loop_
_entity.id
_entity.type
_entity.pdbx_description
1 polymer ?
#
loop_
_entity_poly.entity_id
_entity_poly.type
_entity_poly.pdbx_seq_one_letter_code
_entity_poly.pdbx_strand_id
1 'polypeptide(L)'
;MLQARTVNEVVKAQTNKVRLARLKGELVDRPQAIAHVFKLARSERDAWLNWPARISAQMAAKLGVDPHTMHIALEAAVREHLQELGEMRPRVD
;
A
#
# COMPACT_ATOMS: atom_id res chain seq x y z
N MET A 1 21.36 -47.31 15.08
CA MET A 1 20.68 -46.33 15.96
C MET A 1 21.47 -45.02 16.16
N LEU A 2 22.25 -44.56 15.17
CA LEU A 2 23.00 -43.29 15.24
C LEU A 2 22.39 -42.16 14.39
N GLN A 3 21.59 -42.47 13.36
CA GLN A 3 20.95 -41.48 12.49
C GLN A 3 19.77 -40.72 13.15
N ALA A 4 19.03 -41.36 14.05
CA ALA A 4 17.87 -40.75 14.70
C ALA A 4 18.24 -39.60 15.68
N ARG A 5 19.48 -39.58 16.18
CA ARG A 5 19.99 -38.53 17.07
C ARG A 5 20.34 -37.27 16.29
N THR A 6 21.01 -37.43 15.13
CA THR A 6 21.38 -36.33 14.24
C THR A 6 20.17 -35.62 13.66
N VAL A 7 19.11 -36.36 13.27
CA VAL A 7 17.87 -35.76 12.77
C VAL A 7 17.16 -34.95 13.86
N ASN A 8 17.13 -35.44 15.11
CA ASN A 8 16.54 -34.70 16.23
C ASN A 8 17.27 -33.40 16.55
N GLU A 9 18.61 -33.41 16.45
CA GLU A 9 19.44 -32.22 16.68
C GLU A 9 19.27 -31.19 15.56
N VAL A 10 19.17 -31.63 14.30
CA VAL A 10 18.92 -30.75 13.15
C VAL A 10 17.53 -30.12 13.23
N VAL A 11 16.49 -30.88 13.60
CA VAL A 11 15.12 -30.36 13.77
C VAL A 11 15.04 -29.36 14.94
N LYS A 12 15.73 -29.63 16.06
CA LYS A 12 15.82 -28.69 17.19
C LYS A 12 16.58 -27.41 16.83
N ALA A 13 17.67 -27.52 16.06
CA ALA A 13 18.44 -26.37 15.60
C ALA A 13 17.62 -25.48 14.64
N GLN A 14 16.85 -26.07 13.74
CA GLN A 14 15.94 -25.35 12.85
C GLN A 14 14.81 -24.65 13.61
N THR A 15 14.21 -25.34 14.59
CA THR A 15 13.12 -24.79 15.43
C THR A 15 13.61 -23.63 16.30
N ASN A 16 14.82 -23.74 16.88
CA ASN A 16 15.44 -22.66 17.66
C ASN A 16 15.81 -21.45 16.81
N LYS A 17 16.25 -21.65 15.56
CA LYS A 17 16.55 -20.55 14.63
C LYS A 17 15.31 -19.73 14.28
N VAL A 18 14.17 -20.38 14.02
CA VAL A 18 12.88 -19.71 13.77
C VAL A 18 12.39 -18.94 15.01
N ARG A 19 12.56 -19.52 16.21
CA ARG A 19 12.17 -18.87 17.47
C ARG A 19 13.05 -17.65 17.80
N LEU A 20 14.35 -17.73 17.50
CA LEU A 20 15.30 -16.62 17.65
C LEU A 20 15.01 -15.47 16.67
N ALA A 21 14.68 -15.75 15.41
CA ALA A 21 14.30 -14.73 14.43
C ALA A 21 13.00 -14.01 14.83
N ARG A 22 12.05 -14.73 15.41
CA ARG A 22 10.80 -14.15 15.94
C ARG A 22 11.00 -13.26 17.18
N LEU A 23 11.99 -13.58 18.01
CA LEU A 23 12.31 -12.81 19.23
C LEU A 23 13.16 -11.55 18.94
N LYS A 24 13.86 -11.50 17.80
CA LYS A 24 14.70 -10.34 17.41
C LYS A 24 13.93 -9.18 16.75
N GLY A 25 12.60 -9.29 16.57
CA GLY A 25 11.80 -8.24 15.95
C GLY A 25 11.97 -8.11 14.43
N GLU A 26 12.62 -9.08 13.78
CA GLU A 26 12.88 -9.09 12.33
C GLU A 26 11.68 -9.62 11.50
N LEU A 27 10.66 -10.19 12.15
CA LEU A 27 9.43 -10.63 11.50
C LEU A 27 8.39 -9.52 11.59
N VAL A 28 8.27 -8.71 10.54
CA VAL A 28 7.07 -7.90 10.34
C VAL A 28 5.92 -8.88 10.12
N ASP A 29 4.88 -8.78 10.94
CA ASP A 29 3.69 -9.60 10.78
C ASP A 29 3.09 -9.33 9.39
N ARG A 30 3.11 -10.33 8.51
CA ARG A 30 2.73 -10.17 7.09
C ARG A 30 1.32 -9.54 6.94
N PRO A 31 0.28 -9.98 7.67
CA PRO A 31 -1.01 -9.30 7.72
C PRO A 31 -0.91 -7.83 8.13
N GLN A 32 -0.07 -7.50 9.12
CA GLN A 32 0.14 -6.12 9.57
C GLN A 32 0.84 -5.26 8.50
N ALA A 33 1.90 -5.76 7.86
CA ALA A 33 2.56 -5.09 6.73
C ALA A 33 1.57 -4.80 5.59
N ILE A 34 0.79 -5.82 5.19
CA ILE A 34 -0.22 -5.68 4.15
C ILE A 34 -1.25 -4.61 4.56
N ALA A 35 -1.76 -4.66 5.79
CA ALA A 35 -2.71 -3.67 6.30
C ALA A 35 -2.14 -2.23 6.27
N HIS A 36 -0.86 -2.05 6.62
CA HIS A 36 -0.20 -0.75 6.55
C HIS A 36 -0.07 -0.22 5.12
N VAL A 37 0.30 -1.07 4.16
CA VAL A 37 0.38 -0.69 2.74
C VAL A 37 -1.00 -0.31 2.20
N PHE A 38 -2.04 -1.11 2.47
CA PHE A 38 -3.41 -0.78 2.08
C PHE A 38 -3.91 0.51 2.73
N LYS A 39 -3.56 0.77 3.99
CA LYS A 39 -3.91 2.01 4.68
C LYS A 39 -3.25 3.22 4.01
N LEU A 40 -1.97 3.11 3.65
CA LEU A 40 -1.25 4.17 2.95
C LEU A 40 -1.88 4.44 1.58
N ALA A 41 -2.05 3.41 0.75
CA ALA A 41 -2.68 3.54 -0.57
C ALA A 41 -4.08 4.15 -0.49
N ARG A 42 -4.87 3.78 0.53
CA ARG A 42 -6.18 4.38 0.76
C ARG A 42 -6.07 5.87 1.11
N SER A 43 -5.14 6.24 1.97
CA SER A 43 -4.94 7.65 2.34
C SER A 43 -4.51 8.50 1.14
N GLU A 44 -3.69 7.94 0.25
CA GLU A 44 -3.29 8.60 -1.01
C GLU A 44 -4.50 8.77 -1.94
N ARG A 45 -5.29 7.72 -2.15
CA ARG A 45 -6.53 7.79 -2.94
C ARG A 45 -7.49 8.85 -2.39
N ASP A 46 -7.70 8.87 -1.08
CA ASP A 46 -8.62 9.82 -0.44
C ASP A 46 -8.07 11.27 -0.53
N ALA A 47 -6.75 11.46 -0.50
CA ALA A 47 -6.12 12.76 -0.75
C ALA A 47 -6.33 13.24 -2.19
N TRP A 48 -6.21 12.35 -3.18
CA TRP A 48 -6.49 12.65 -4.58
C TRP A 48 -7.95 13.04 -4.81
N LEU A 49 -8.91 12.30 -4.23
CA LEU A 49 -10.34 12.62 -4.36
C LEU A 49 -10.71 14.00 -3.77
N ASN A 50 -10.02 14.44 -2.73
CA ASN A 50 -10.25 15.75 -2.11
C ASN A 50 -9.49 16.90 -2.81
N TRP A 51 -8.52 16.59 -3.67
CA TRP A 51 -7.65 17.59 -4.28
C TRP A 51 -8.38 18.55 -5.26
N PRO A 52 -9.29 18.10 -6.15
CA PRO A 52 -10.05 18.99 -7.02
C PRO A 52 -10.78 20.09 -6.26
N ALA A 53 -11.44 19.78 -5.14
CA ALA A 53 -12.14 20.76 -4.32
C ALA A 53 -11.23 21.90 -3.81
N ARG A 54 -9.93 21.62 -3.61
CA ARG A 54 -8.95 22.59 -3.11
C ARG A 54 -8.37 23.47 -4.21
N ILE A 55 -8.16 22.93 -5.41
CA ILE A 55 -7.36 23.58 -6.46
C ILE A 55 -8.20 24.22 -7.57
N SER A 56 -9.44 23.75 -7.77
CA SER A 56 -10.25 24.11 -8.95
C SER A 56 -10.49 25.61 -9.06
N ALA A 57 -10.91 26.27 -7.96
CA ALA A 57 -11.17 27.70 -7.97
C ALA A 57 -9.90 28.52 -8.27
N GLN A 58 -8.76 28.13 -7.68
CA GLN A 58 -7.48 28.81 -7.92
C GLN A 58 -7.02 28.65 -9.37
N MET A 59 -7.15 27.46 -9.96
CA MET A 59 -6.79 27.21 -11.36
C MET A 59 -7.74 27.92 -12.32
N ALA A 60 -9.05 27.88 -12.03
CA ALA A 60 -10.06 28.57 -12.82
C ALA A 60 -9.80 30.08 -12.88
N ALA A 61 -9.49 30.70 -11.73
CA ALA A 61 -9.14 32.11 -11.66
C ALA A 61 -7.88 32.45 -12.49
N LYS A 62 -6.85 31.60 -12.46
CA LYS A 62 -5.62 31.79 -13.25
C LYS A 62 -5.85 31.69 -14.76
N LEU A 63 -6.78 30.83 -15.16
CA LEU A 63 -7.07 30.54 -16.57
C LEU A 63 -8.26 31.35 -17.11
N GLY A 64 -8.96 32.12 -16.26
CA GLY A 64 -10.12 32.93 -16.64
C GLY A 64 -11.34 32.10 -17.03
N VAL A 65 -11.50 30.89 -16.48
CA VAL A 65 -12.62 29.98 -16.77
C VAL A 65 -13.57 29.85 -15.58
N ASP A 66 -14.75 29.27 -15.81
CA ASP A 66 -15.73 29.02 -14.76
C ASP A 66 -15.20 27.99 -13.72
N PRO A 67 -15.21 28.32 -12.41
CA PRO A 67 -14.73 27.43 -11.35
C PRO A 67 -15.47 26.10 -11.25
N HIS A 68 -16.77 26.08 -11.51
CA HIS A 68 -17.56 24.85 -11.43
C HIS A 68 -17.21 23.89 -12.56
N THR A 69 -17.09 24.41 -13.77
CA THR A 69 -16.64 23.67 -14.96
C THR A 69 -15.24 23.09 -14.76
N MET A 70 -14.31 23.88 -14.22
CA MET A 70 -12.97 23.39 -13.86
C MET A 70 -13.02 22.27 -12.81
N HIS A 71 -13.89 22.39 -11.81
CA HIS A 71 -14.05 21.37 -10.77
C HIS A 71 -14.53 20.04 -11.32
N ILE A 72 -15.58 20.04 -12.13
CA ILE A 72 -16.11 18.82 -12.76
C ILE A 72 -15.03 18.16 -13.63
N ALA A 73 -14.32 18.94 -14.43
CA ALA A 73 -13.27 18.42 -15.31
C ALA A 73 -12.13 17.77 -14.52
N LEU A 74 -11.65 18.42 -13.46
CA LEU A 74 -10.59 17.87 -12.60
C LEU A 74 -11.07 16.65 -11.81
N GLU A 75 -12.30 16.65 -11.32
CA GLU A 75 -12.87 15.50 -10.61
C GLU A 75 -12.96 14.28 -11.52
N ALA A 76 -13.45 14.45 -12.75
CA ALA A 76 -13.54 13.36 -13.73
C ALA A 76 -12.15 12.78 -14.06
N ALA A 77 -11.17 13.64 -14.37
CA ALA A 77 -9.81 13.21 -14.69
C ALA A 77 -9.12 12.49 -13.52
N VAL A 78 -9.31 12.96 -12.28
CA VAL A 78 -8.78 12.28 -11.09
C VAL A 78 -9.43 10.91 -10.90
N ARG A 79 -10.74 10.80 -11.10
CA ARG A 79 -11.45 9.51 -10.97
C ARG A 79 -10.98 8.50 -12.00
N GLU A 80 -10.83 8.92 -13.26
CA GLU A 80 -10.28 8.10 -14.33
C GLU A 80 -8.87 7.61 -13.99
N HIS A 81 -7.98 8.53 -13.58
CA HIS A 81 -6.63 8.18 -13.16
C HIS A 81 -6.59 7.16 -12.01
N LEU A 82 -7.44 7.35 -10.99
CA LEU A 82 -7.54 6.40 -9.87
C LEU A 82 -8.09 5.03 -10.28
N GLN A 83 -8.94 4.97 -11.31
CA GLN A 83 -9.42 3.70 -11.86
C GLN A 83 -8.29 2.96 -12.58
N GLU A 84 -7.54 3.65 -13.44
CA GLU A 84 -6.37 3.09 -14.14
C GLU A 84 -5.32 2.55 -13.15
N LEU A 85 -5.04 3.29 -12.08
CA LEU A 85 -4.14 2.82 -11.01
C LEU A 85 -4.67 1.56 -10.29
N GLY A 86 -6.00 1.44 -10.16
CA GLY A 86 -6.65 0.27 -9.56
C GLY A 86 -6.64 -0.97 -10.45
N GLU A 87 -6.57 -0.79 -11.77
CA GLU A 87 -6.48 -1.89 -12.75
C GLU A 87 -5.07 -2.48 -12.85
N MET A 88 -4.04 -1.71 -12.50
CA MET A 88 -2.67 -2.22 -12.38
C MET A 88 -2.60 -3.28 -11.27
N ARG A 89 -2.45 -4.54 -11.66
CA ARG A 89 -2.18 -5.64 -10.73
C ARG A 89 -0.70 -5.62 -10.37
N PRO A 90 -0.30 -5.29 -9.12
CA PRO A 90 1.09 -5.47 -8.71
C PRO A 90 1.39 -6.98 -8.70
N ARG A 91 2.30 -7.42 -9.57
CA ARG A 91 2.90 -8.74 -9.45
C ARG A 91 3.77 -8.75 -8.20
N VAL A 92 3.38 -9.56 -7.24
CA VAL A 92 4.22 -9.88 -6.08
C VAL A 92 4.76 -11.28 -6.36
N ASP A 93 5.88 -11.34 -7.09
CA ASP A 93 6.65 -12.58 -7.30
C ASP A 93 7.45 -12.93 -6.03
#